data_AF-A0AA37MKP5-F1
#
_entry.id   AF-A0AA37MKP5-F1
#
_cell.length_a   1.000
_cell.length_b   1.000
_cell.length_c   1.000
_cell.angle_alpha   90.00
_cell.angle_beta   90.00
_cell.angle_gamma   90.00
#
_symmetry.space_group_name_H-M   'P 1'
#
loop_
_entity.id
_entity.type
_entity.pdbx_description
1 polymer ?
#
loop_
_entity_poly.entity_id
_entity_poly.type
_entity_poly.pdbx_seq_one_letter_code
_entity_poly.pdbx_strand_id
1 'polypeptide(L)'
;MKQNNNHRTEEDYYIESKRLRAEVMQIADTLKNCPMRFTVTNGIRMDVEVTKSDLKTIASKNTQDNRFNAFKNKLAQDIKGFIEKAKYEGWREVIPGKHPETAFFAYFSRELGEKAYLCIRKISNTGLFKPYAIIDQKTFDAEIQNLRK
;
A
#
# COMPACT_ATOMS: atom_id res chain seq x y z
N MET A 1 26.40 16.97 -28.17
CA MET A 1 25.29 16.74 -27.23
C MET A 1 25.59 15.47 -26.43
N LYS A 2 25.94 15.58 -25.14
CA LYS A 2 26.06 14.41 -24.26
C LYS A 2 24.66 14.12 -23.72
N GLN A 3 24.05 13.02 -24.14
CA GLN A 3 22.90 12.48 -23.41
C GLN A 3 23.43 12.07 -22.03
N ASN A 4 23.10 12.86 -21.01
CA ASN A 4 23.27 12.45 -19.62
C ASN A 4 22.28 11.29 -19.37
N ASN A 5 22.73 10.06 -19.62
CA ASN A 5 22.06 8.88 -19.11
C ASN A 5 22.29 8.84 -17.58
N ASN A 6 21.58 9.68 -16.84
CA ASN A 6 21.41 9.55 -15.39
C ASN A 6 20.47 8.37 -15.13
N HIS A 7 20.93 7.16 -15.43
CA HIS A 7 20.25 5.95 -14.97
C HIS A 7 20.60 5.78 -13.49
N ARG A 8 19.59 5.91 -12.63
CA ARG A 8 19.73 5.62 -11.20
C ARG A 8 20.22 4.19 -11.03
N THR A 9 21.21 4.01 -10.16
CA THR A 9 21.75 2.72 -9.77
C THR A 9 20.87 2.04 -8.73
N GLU A 10 21.09 0.75 -8.50
CA GLU A 10 20.47 0.02 -7.37
C GLU A 10 20.80 0.65 -6.02
N GLU A 11 22.01 1.19 -5.86
CA GLU A 11 22.43 1.89 -4.64
C GLU A 11 21.64 3.20 -4.46
N ASP A 12 21.41 3.96 -5.54
CA ASP A 12 20.58 5.16 -5.49
C ASP A 12 19.14 4.84 -5.03
N TYR A 13 18.56 3.75 -5.55
CA TYR A 13 17.24 3.30 -5.12
C TYR A 13 17.23 2.78 -3.69
N TYR A 14 18.29 2.13 -3.23
CA TYR A 14 18.43 1.72 -1.84
C TYR A 14 18.43 2.94 -0.90
N ILE A 15 19.26 3.94 -1.18
CA ILE A 15 19.34 5.18 -0.39
C ILE A 15 17.98 5.91 -0.40
N GLU A 16 17.38 6.07 -1.58
CA GLU A 16 16.09 6.73 -1.75
C GLU A 16 14.97 6.00 -1.02
N SER A 17 14.94 4.67 -1.10
CA SER A 17 13.99 3.82 -0.38
C SER A 17 14.09 4.04 1.13
N LYS A 18 15.30 4.12 1.69
CA LYS A 18 15.52 4.40 3.11
C LYS A 18 15.04 5.79 3.51
N ARG A 19 15.34 6.81 2.70
CA ARG A 19 14.88 8.20 2.92
C ARG A 19 13.35 8.28 2.93
N LEU A 20 12.70 7.77 1.88
CA LEU A 20 11.24 7.76 1.77
C LEU A 20 10.60 6.95 2.91
N ARG A 21 11.20 5.83 3.32
CA ARG A 21 10.74 5.07 4.48
C ARG A 21 10.78 5.91 5.75
N ALA A 22 11.84 6.67 5.99
CA ALA A 22 11.94 7.53 7.16
C ALA A 22 10.84 8.61 7.16
N GLU A 23 10.55 9.20 6.00
CA GLU A 23 9.44 10.15 5.84
C GLU A 23 8.07 9.50 6.11
N VAL A 24 7.83 8.27 5.62
CA VAL A 24 6.61 7.51 5.96
C VAL A 24 6.52 7.26 7.47
N MET A 25 7.64 6.98 8.15
CA MET A 25 7.66 6.81 9.61
C MET A 25 7.31 8.10 10.35
N GLN A 26 7.79 9.26 9.87
CA GLN A 26 7.43 10.56 10.43
C GLN A 26 5.93 10.83 10.27
N ILE A 27 5.36 10.55 9.10
CA ILE A 27 3.91 10.65 8.87
C ILE A 27 3.15 9.66 9.78
N ALA A 28 3.64 8.44 9.92
CA ALA A 28 3.03 7.46 10.82
C ALA A 28 3.04 7.93 12.28
N ASP A 29 4.07 8.67 12.70
CA ASP A 29 4.16 9.21 14.05
C ASP A 29 3.15 10.34 14.30
N THR A 30 2.75 11.13 13.28
CA THR A 30 1.67 12.12 13.43
C THR A 30 0.30 11.46 13.65
N LEU A 31 0.13 10.20 13.23
CA LEU A 31 -1.08 9.42 13.45
C LEU A 31 -1.12 8.73 14.84
N LYS A 32 -0.13 8.95 15.70
CA LYS A 32 -0.15 8.41 17.07
C LYS A 32 -1.33 9.00 17.83
N ASN A 33 -2.26 8.14 18.26
CA ASN A 33 -3.50 8.50 18.95
C ASN A 33 -4.49 9.37 18.15
N CYS A 34 -4.19 9.69 16.89
CA CYS A 34 -5.05 10.44 15.97
C CYS A 34 -5.10 9.72 14.63
N PRO A 35 -5.89 8.63 14.51
CA PRO A 35 -6.01 7.91 13.25
C PRO A 35 -6.66 8.81 12.18
N MET A 36 -6.18 8.71 10.95
CA MET A 36 -6.82 9.36 9.82
C MET A 36 -8.07 8.57 9.44
N ARG A 37 -9.22 9.24 9.39
CA ARG A 37 -10.50 8.64 9.02
C ARG A 37 -11.14 9.39 7.88
N PHE A 38 -11.65 8.66 6.90
CA PHE A 38 -12.38 9.22 5.77
C PHE A 38 -13.23 8.15 5.10
N THR A 39 -14.28 8.58 4.41
CA THR A 39 -15.10 7.69 3.59
C THR A 39 -14.79 7.93 2.13
N VAL A 40 -14.69 6.86 1.36
CA VAL A 40 -14.44 6.90 -0.08
C VAL A 40 -15.27 5.83 -0.77
N THR A 41 -15.72 6.10 -2.00
CA THR A 41 -16.39 5.11 -2.84
C THR A 41 -15.55 4.89 -4.09
N ASN A 42 -15.02 3.68 -4.23
CA ASN A 42 -14.16 3.30 -5.34
C ASN A 42 -14.36 1.81 -5.62
N GLY A 43 -15.29 1.48 -6.51
CA GLY A 43 -15.81 0.11 -6.68
C GLY A 43 -16.68 -0.37 -5.50
N ILE A 44 -16.19 -0.20 -4.27
CA ILE A 44 -16.89 -0.43 -3.01
C ILE A 44 -16.89 0.84 -2.15
N ARG A 45 -17.91 1.02 -1.31
CA ARG A 45 -17.91 2.07 -0.28
C ARG A 45 -17.06 1.61 0.90
N MET A 46 -16.11 2.45 1.31
CA MET A 46 -15.17 2.15 2.39
C MET A 46 -15.15 3.27 3.41
N ASP A 47 -15.40 2.93 4.67
CA ASP A 47 -15.05 3.77 5.81
C ASP A 47 -13.62 3.39 6.25
N VAL A 48 -12.66 4.22 5.83
CA VAL A 48 -11.24 3.94 5.96
C VAL A 48 -10.72 4.51 7.27
N GLU A 49 -9.92 3.71 7.98
CA GLU A 49 -9.10 4.14 9.10
C GLU A 49 -7.63 3.81 8.83
N VAL A 50 -6.79 4.83 8.80
CA VAL A 50 -5.34 4.67 8.71
C VAL A 50 -4.72 5.04 10.05
N THR A 51 -4.02 4.08 10.65
CA THR A 51 -3.30 4.28 11.91
C THR A 51 -1.79 4.29 11.71
N LYS A 52 -1.09 4.71 12.76
CA LYS A 52 0.38 4.58 12.85
C LYS A 52 0.87 3.16 12.53
N SER A 53 0.23 2.13 13.08
CA SER A 53 0.69 0.75 12.85
C SER A 53 0.51 0.33 11.40
N ASP A 54 -0.56 0.74 10.73
CA ASP A 54 -0.82 0.39 9.33
C ASP A 54 0.27 0.96 8.40
N LEU A 55 0.63 2.24 8.54
CA LEU A 55 1.73 2.84 7.79
C LEU A 55 3.08 2.21 8.11
N LYS A 56 3.35 1.92 9.39
CA LYS A 56 4.57 1.21 9.81
C LYS A 56 4.68 -0.17 9.18
N THR A 57 3.58 -0.91 9.10
CA THR A 57 3.52 -2.23 8.48
C THR A 57 3.83 -2.13 6.99
N ILE A 58 3.20 -1.21 6.25
CA ILE A 58 3.48 -1.00 4.82
C ILE A 58 4.96 -0.66 4.58
N ALA A 59 5.49 0.30 5.34
CA ALA A 59 6.87 0.78 5.21
C ALA A 59 7.93 -0.26 5.62
N SER A 60 7.56 -1.28 6.40
CA SER A 60 8.48 -2.32 6.87
C SER A 60 8.48 -3.58 6.00
N LYS A 61 7.44 -3.80 5.20
CA LYS A 61 7.36 -4.93 4.24
C LYS A 61 8.21 -4.65 3.01
N ASN A 62 9.52 -4.83 3.12
CA ASN A 62 10.43 -4.65 2.00
C ASN A 62 10.52 -5.90 1.12
N THR A 63 10.66 -5.68 -0.19
CA THR A 63 11.06 -6.69 -1.17
C THR A 63 12.57 -6.63 -1.39
N GLN A 64 13.11 -7.53 -2.20
CA GLN A 64 14.50 -7.45 -2.68
C GLN A 64 14.70 -6.31 -3.70
N ASP A 65 13.62 -5.80 -4.29
CA ASP A 65 13.65 -4.73 -5.29
C ASP A 65 13.64 -3.36 -4.59
N ASN A 66 14.80 -2.70 -4.58
CA ASN A 66 14.95 -1.39 -3.95
C ASN A 66 14.18 -0.29 -4.68
N ARG A 67 14.04 -0.40 -6.01
CA ARG A 67 13.28 0.53 -6.83
C ARG A 67 11.81 0.48 -6.49
N PHE A 68 11.24 -0.73 -6.42
CA PHE A 68 9.86 -0.89 -5.97
C PHE A 68 9.69 -0.44 -4.51
N ASN A 69 10.65 -0.72 -3.62
CA ASN A 69 10.56 -0.25 -2.24
C ASN A 69 10.50 1.29 -2.15
N ALA A 70 11.27 2.01 -2.96
CA ALA A 70 11.19 3.46 -3.06
C ALA A 70 9.81 3.91 -3.56
N PHE A 71 9.31 3.30 -4.64
CA PHE A 71 7.99 3.62 -5.20
C PHE A 71 6.84 3.35 -4.21
N LYS A 72 6.85 2.18 -3.57
CA LYS A 72 5.94 1.77 -2.49
C LYS A 72 5.92 2.79 -1.34
N ASN A 73 7.09 3.20 -0.87
CA ASN A 73 7.19 4.19 0.20
C ASN A 73 6.68 5.56 -0.26
N LYS A 74 6.93 5.95 -1.51
CA LYS A 74 6.38 7.18 -2.08
C LYS A 74 4.85 7.18 -2.10
N LEU A 75 4.25 6.06 -2.50
CA LEU A 75 2.79 5.87 -2.45
C LEU A 75 2.25 5.87 -1.01
N ALA A 76 2.98 5.30 -0.06
CA ALA A 76 2.57 5.28 1.35
C ALA A 76 2.60 6.67 2.02
N GLN A 77 3.44 7.61 1.54
CA GLN A 77 3.42 9.01 2.00
C GLN A 77 2.08 9.69 1.73
N ASP A 78 1.45 9.38 0.59
CA ASP A 78 0.14 9.86 0.18
C ASP A 78 -0.86 8.70 0.14
N ILE A 79 -0.99 7.97 1.24
CA ILE A 79 -1.87 6.79 1.32
C ILE A 79 -3.33 7.16 1.04
N LYS A 80 -3.78 8.33 1.49
CA LYS A 80 -5.13 8.84 1.24
C LYS A 80 -5.33 9.09 -0.26
N GLY A 81 -4.43 9.83 -0.89
CA GLY A 81 -4.50 10.09 -2.33
C GLY A 81 -4.32 8.84 -3.18
N PHE A 82 -3.58 7.82 -2.71
CA PHE A 82 -3.59 6.50 -3.34
C PHE A 82 -5.00 5.89 -3.27
N ILE A 83 -5.59 5.73 -2.08
CA ILE A 83 -6.90 5.11 -1.93
C ILE A 83 -7.99 5.83 -2.76
N GLU A 84 -7.99 7.17 -2.76
CA GLU A 84 -8.97 7.99 -3.48
C GLU A 84 -8.85 7.90 -5.00
N LYS A 85 -7.63 7.67 -5.53
CA LYS A 85 -7.35 7.71 -6.98
C LYS A 85 -7.06 6.35 -7.60
N ALA A 86 -6.96 5.30 -6.79
CA ALA A 86 -6.71 3.95 -7.28
C ALA A 86 -7.89 3.43 -8.11
N LYS A 87 -7.68 2.34 -8.84
CA LYS A 87 -8.73 1.59 -9.50
C LYS A 87 -9.04 0.33 -8.69
N TYR A 88 -10.32 0.07 -8.43
CA TYR A 88 -10.74 -1.17 -7.77
C TYR A 88 -10.51 -2.41 -8.66
N GLU A 89 -9.74 -3.36 -8.16
CA GLU A 89 -9.43 -4.61 -8.87
C GLU A 89 -10.29 -5.79 -8.40
N GLY A 90 -10.85 -5.73 -7.20
CA GLY A 90 -11.69 -6.79 -6.65
C GLY A 90 -11.36 -7.10 -5.20
N TRP A 91 -11.98 -8.13 -4.66
CA TRP A 91 -11.78 -8.61 -3.30
C TRP A 91 -11.65 -10.13 -3.24
N ARG A 92 -11.03 -10.65 -2.18
CA ARG A 92 -10.97 -12.08 -1.90
C ARG A 92 -11.15 -12.38 -0.42
N GLU A 93 -11.65 -13.57 -0.13
CA GLU A 93 -11.76 -14.08 1.23
C GLU A 93 -10.38 -14.30 1.87
N VAL A 94 -10.36 -14.23 3.20
CA VAL A 94 -9.16 -14.52 3.99
C VAL A 94 -8.88 -16.02 3.99
N ILE A 95 -7.61 -16.40 3.92
CA ILE A 95 -7.20 -17.80 4.10
C ILE A 95 -7.45 -18.18 5.57
N PRO A 96 -8.20 -19.27 5.84
CA PRO A 96 -8.49 -19.72 7.20
C PRO A 96 -7.23 -19.76 8.08
N GLY A 97 -7.32 -19.19 9.28
CA GLY A 97 -6.25 -19.18 10.28
C GLY A 97 -5.15 -18.11 10.12
N LYS A 98 -5.09 -17.33 9.03
CA LYS A 98 -4.01 -16.33 8.84
C LYS A 98 -4.30 -14.92 9.37
N HIS A 99 -5.55 -14.44 9.27
CA HIS A 99 -5.96 -13.09 9.69
C HIS A 99 -7.35 -13.12 10.33
N PRO A 100 -7.47 -13.60 11.58
CA PRO A 100 -8.77 -13.82 12.23
C PRO A 100 -9.60 -12.53 12.40
N GLU A 101 -8.95 -11.37 12.46
CA GLU A 101 -9.60 -10.06 12.57
C GLU A 101 -10.11 -9.50 11.23
N THR A 102 -9.75 -10.13 10.12
CA THR A 102 -10.06 -9.65 8.76
C THR A 102 -11.21 -10.45 8.15
N ALA A 103 -12.20 -9.76 7.60
CA ALA A 103 -13.31 -10.37 6.87
C ALA A 103 -12.91 -10.72 5.43
N PHE A 104 -12.29 -9.77 4.73
CA PHE A 104 -11.75 -9.95 3.39
C PHE A 104 -10.66 -8.94 3.07
N PHE A 105 -9.90 -9.21 2.01
CA PHE A 105 -8.97 -8.26 1.42
C PHE A 105 -9.53 -7.70 0.12
N ALA A 106 -9.48 -6.39 -0.04
CA ALA A 106 -9.77 -5.70 -1.29
C ALA A 106 -8.48 -5.12 -1.88
N TYR A 107 -8.44 -5.05 -3.21
CA TYR A 107 -7.25 -4.68 -3.97
C TYR A 107 -7.53 -3.50 -4.88
N PHE A 108 -6.58 -2.58 -4.90
CA PHE A 108 -6.67 -1.31 -5.59
C PHE A 108 -5.38 -1.02 -6.32
N SER A 109 -5.42 -0.83 -7.64
CA SER A 109 -4.23 -0.57 -8.44
C SER A 109 -4.01 0.93 -8.68
N ARG A 110 -2.76 1.36 -8.77
CA ARG A 110 -2.39 2.70 -9.25
C ARG A 110 -1.11 2.60 -10.08
N GLU A 111 -1.09 3.33 -11.18
CA GLU A 111 0.04 3.35 -12.11
C GLU A 111 0.61 4.77 -12.18
N LEU A 112 1.87 4.93 -11.77
CA LEU A 112 2.61 6.20 -11.79
C LEU A 112 4.04 5.91 -12.21
N GLY A 113 4.22 5.58 -13.50
CA GLY A 113 5.49 5.07 -14.05
C GLY A 113 5.71 3.58 -13.74
N GLU A 114 5.28 3.13 -12.57
CA GLU A 114 5.20 1.72 -12.18
C GLU A 114 3.79 1.39 -11.66
N LYS A 115 3.39 0.12 -11.76
CA LYS A 115 2.11 -0.37 -11.27
C LYS A 115 2.26 -0.95 -9.87
N ALA A 116 1.46 -0.47 -8.93
CA ALA A 116 1.39 -0.99 -7.58
C ALA A 116 -0.05 -1.31 -7.19
N TYR A 117 -0.20 -2.25 -6.26
CA TYR A 117 -1.48 -2.67 -5.73
C TYR A 117 -1.53 -2.45 -4.22
N LEU A 118 -2.45 -1.61 -3.78
CA LEU A 118 -2.80 -1.49 -2.37
C LEU A 118 -3.75 -2.62 -1.99
N CYS A 119 -3.32 -3.40 -1.01
CA CYS A 119 -4.13 -4.36 -0.29
C CYS A 119 -4.73 -3.67 0.94
N ILE A 120 -6.05 -3.61 1.01
CA ILE A 120 -6.81 -3.07 2.14
C ILE A 120 -7.65 -4.18 2.77
N ARG A 121 -7.61 -4.32 4.10
CA ARG A 121 -8.39 -5.32 4.83
C ARG A 121 -9.65 -4.70 5.40
N LYS A 122 -10.80 -5.37 5.23
CA LYS A 122 -12.01 -5.06 5.97
C LYS A 122 -11.95 -5.78 7.31
N ILE A 123 -12.00 -5.04 8.41
CA ILE A 123 -11.98 -5.61 9.76
C ILE A 123 -13.37 -6.15 10.11
N SER A 124 -13.44 -7.40 10.57
CA SER A 124 -14.70 -8.10 10.82
C SER A 124 -15.57 -7.40 11.86
N ASN A 125 -14.97 -7.00 13.00
CA ASN A 125 -15.72 -6.50 14.15
C ASN A 125 -16.16 -5.03 14.00
N THR A 126 -15.36 -4.21 13.31
CA THR A 126 -15.64 -2.77 13.19
C THR A 126 -16.21 -2.39 11.83
N GLY A 127 -16.07 -3.25 10.82
CA GLY A 127 -16.41 -2.95 9.44
C GLY A 127 -15.45 -1.97 8.75
N LEU A 128 -14.49 -1.40 9.47
CA LEU A 128 -13.53 -0.43 8.95
C LEU A 128 -12.57 -1.07 7.95
N PHE A 129 -12.17 -0.28 6.96
CA PHE A 129 -11.14 -0.64 6.00
C PHE A 129 -9.79 -0.09 6.43
N LYS A 130 -8.77 -0.94 6.51
CA LYS A 130 -7.42 -0.54 6.95
C LYS A 130 -6.37 -0.96 5.93
N PRO A 131 -5.47 -0.06 5.50
CA PRO A 131 -4.43 -0.43 4.54
C PRO A 131 -3.46 -1.43 5.17
N TYR A 132 -3.00 -2.41 4.38
CA TYR A 132 -2.23 -3.53 4.91
C TYR A 132 -0.89 -3.74 4.22
N ALA A 133 -0.86 -3.64 2.89
CA ALA A 133 0.36 -3.79 2.11
C ALA A 133 0.24 -3.06 0.78
N ILE A 134 1.36 -2.61 0.24
CA ILE A 134 1.48 -2.18 -1.16
C ILE A 134 2.44 -3.16 -1.82
N ILE A 135 1.98 -3.85 -2.87
CA ILE A 135 2.72 -4.91 -3.56
C ILE A 135 2.90 -4.59 -5.04
N ASP A 136 3.95 -5.15 -5.62
CA ASP A 136 4.22 -5.00 -7.05
C ASP A 136 3.31 -5.91 -7.87
N GLN A 137 3.38 -5.75 -9.19
CA GLN A 137 2.60 -6.56 -10.11
C GLN A 137 2.97 -8.04 -10.06
N LYS A 138 4.26 -8.38 -9.91
CA LYS A 138 4.71 -9.77 -9.89
C LYS A 138 4.10 -10.52 -8.69
N THR A 139 4.13 -9.92 -7.50
CA THR A 139 3.50 -10.48 -6.29
C THR A 139 1.99 -10.55 -6.45
N PHE A 140 1.36 -9.53 -7.04
CA PHE A 140 -0.08 -9.55 -7.27
C PHE A 140 -0.48 -10.72 -8.18
N ASP A 141 0.16 -10.86 -9.33
CA ASP A 141 -0.16 -11.89 -10.33
C ASP A 141 0.14 -13.31 -9.81
N ALA A 142 1.18 -13.47 -9.00
CA ALA A 142 1.58 -14.77 -8.45
C ALA A 142 0.74 -15.21 -7.25
N GLU A 143 0.40 -14.30 -6.33
CA GLU A 143 -0.19 -14.65 -5.03
C GLU A 143 -1.68 -14.37 -4.94
N ILE A 144 -2.22 -13.48 -5.78
CA ILE A 144 -3.60 -12.99 -5.65
C ILE A 144 -4.46 -13.59 -6.75
N GLN A 145 -5.22 -14.61 -6.37
CA GLN A 145 -6.13 -15.33 -7.26
C GLN A 145 -7.57 -15.25 -6.73
N ASN A 146 -8.54 -15.62 -7.59
CA ASN A 146 -9.96 -15.71 -7.24
C ASN A 146 -10.58 -14.40 -6.74
N LEU A 147 -10.18 -13.28 -7.34
CA LEU A 147 -10.81 -11.98 -7.05
C LEU A 147 -12.28 -12.00 -7.49
N ARG A 148 -13.14 -11.57 -6.58
CA ARG A 148 -14.55 -11.28 -6.79
C ARG A 148 -14.71 -9.78 -7.06
N LYS A 149 -15.72 -9.42 -7.84
CA LYS A 149 -16.07 -8.02 -8.13
C LYS A 149 -17.19 -7.55 -7.21
#